data_AF-A0A8T3VKK8-F1
#
_entry.id   AF-A0A8T3VKK8-F1
#
_cell.length_a   1.000
_cell.length_b   1.000
_cell.length_c   1.000
_cell.angle_alpha   90.00
_cell.angle_beta   90.00
_cell.angle_gamma   90.00
#
_symmetry.space_group_name_H-M   'P 1'
#
loop_
_entity.id
_entity.type
_entity.pdbx_description
1 polymer ?
#
loop_
_entity_poly.entity_id
_entity_poly.type
_entity_poly.pdbx_seq_one_letter_code
_entity_poly.pdbx_strand_id
1 'polypeptide(L)'
;MSSSNIHILSVSHYRFGLSFLVQGETGEYTVDWNIYKGWICDCPHHLFRHAYCKHIAACKKYVLEHGLLLHDKLWFDDPKSDIVMNGE
;
A
#
# COMPACT_ATOMS: atom_id res chain seq x y z
N MET A 1 -15.56 15.59 19.02
CA MET A 1 -14.64 15.46 17.88
C MET A 1 -15.18 14.36 16.99
N SER A 2 -15.63 14.69 15.77
CA SER A 2 -16.22 13.71 14.86
C SER A 2 -15.13 12.71 14.47
N SER A 3 -15.20 11.48 14.99
CA SER A 3 -14.37 10.39 14.51
C SER A 3 -14.74 10.16 13.05
N SER A 4 -13.88 10.59 12.12
CA SER A 4 -14.02 10.23 10.72
C SER A 4 -13.96 8.71 10.61
N ASN A 5 -15.12 8.07 10.54
CA ASN A 5 -15.26 6.63 10.46
C ASN A 5 -14.83 6.17 9.06
N ILE A 6 -13.55 5.83 8.91
CA ILE A 6 -13.07 5.14 7.73
C ILE A 6 -13.23 3.64 7.97
N HIS A 7 -14.00 2.98 7.11
CA HIS A 7 -14.19 1.53 7.16
C HIS A 7 -13.46 0.87 5.99
N ILE A 8 -12.63 -0.13 6.28
CA ILE A 8 -12.06 -0.99 5.24
C ILE A 8 -13.13 -1.99 4.82
N LEU A 9 -13.61 -1.88 3.58
CA LEU A 9 -14.65 -2.76 3.02
C LEU A 9 -14.05 -4.04 2.46
N SER A 10 -12.92 -3.93 1.77
CA SER A 10 -12.20 -5.08 1.24
C SER A 10 -10.71 -4.80 1.06
N VAL A 11 -9.93 -5.88 1.00
CA VAL A 11 -8.50 -5.85 0.71
C VAL A 11 -8.19 -6.89 -0.34
N SER A 12 -7.52 -6.47 -1.41
CA SER A 12 -7.09 -7.33 -2.51
C SER A 12 -5.57 -7.27 -2.65
N HIS A 13 -4.95 -8.43 -2.87
CA HIS A 13 -3.52 -8.55 -3.15
C HIS A 13 -3.32 -8.70 -4.66
N TYR A 14 -2.32 -8.02 -5.20
CA TYR A 14 -1.86 -8.23 -6.57
C TYR A 14 -0.33 -8.29 -6.61
N ARG A 15 0.23 -8.70 -7.76
CA ARG A 15 1.65 -9.07 -7.92
C ARG A 15 2.67 -8.10 -7.30
N PHE A 16 2.34 -6.81 -7.25
CA PHE A 16 3.25 -5.75 -6.79
C PHE A 16 2.63 -4.79 -5.78
N GLY A 17 1.55 -5.20 -5.10
CA GLY A 17 0.86 -4.28 -4.21
C GLY A 17 -0.43 -4.80 -3.57
N LEU A 18 -1.07 -3.88 -2.87
CA LEU A 18 -2.36 -4.03 -2.21
C LEU A 18 -3.34 -3.00 -2.75
N SER A 19 -4.61 -3.37 -2.83
CA SER A 19 -5.72 -2.48 -3.12
C SER A 19 -6.76 -2.60 -2.03
N PHE A 20 -7.17 -1.48 -1.46
CA PHE A 20 -8.18 -1.39 -0.42
C PHE A 20 -9.38 -0.63 -0.97
N LEU A 21 -10.56 -1.22 -0.85
CA LEU A 21 -11.80 -0.46 -0.96
C LEU A 21 -12.17 0.05 0.43
N VAL A 22 -12.35 1.35 0.58
CA VAL A 22 -12.69 1.98 1.86
C VAL A 22 -13.93 2.85 1.75
N GLN A 23 -14.77 2.82 2.77
CA GLN A 23 -15.87 3.78 2.93
C GLN A 23 -15.35 4.99 3.71
N GLY A 24 -15.39 6.15 3.09
CA GLY A 24 -15.20 7.45 3.73
C GLY A 24 -16.53 8.17 3.99
N GLU A 25 -16.44 9.40 4.50
CA GLU A 25 -17.63 10.22 4.82
C GLU A 25 -18.47 10.58 3.58
N THR A 26 -17.81 10.77 2.44
CA THR A 26 -18.41 11.30 1.22
C THR A 26 -18.58 10.25 0.12
N GLY A 27 -18.26 8.99 0.40
CA GLY A 27 -18.35 7.90 -0.57
C GLY A 27 -17.28 6.83 -0.35
N GLU A 28 -17.24 5.89 -1.28
CA GLU A 28 -16.21 4.86 -1.35
C GLU A 28 -14.97 5.38 -2.10
N TYR A 29 -13.81 4.90 -1.68
CA TYR A 29 -12.52 5.27 -2.23
C TYR A 29 -11.64 4.04 -2.37
N THR A 30 -10.82 4.03 -3.42
CA THR A 30 -9.75 3.06 -3.59
C THR A 30 -8.46 3.63 -3.02
N VAL A 31 -7.81 2.85 -2.17
CA VAL A 31 -6.46 3.12 -1.68
C VAL A 31 -5.55 1.99 -2.17
N ASP A 32 -4.57 2.35 -2.99
CA ASP A 32 -3.58 1.40 -3.46
C ASP A 32 -2.24 1.63 -2.75
N TRP A 33 -1.55 0.54 -2.46
CA TRP A 33 -0.12 0.56 -2.21
C TRP A 33 0.57 -0.27 -3.29
N ASN A 34 1.57 0.30 -3.97
CA ASN A 34 2.45 -0.49 -4.84
C ASN A 34 3.92 -0.11 -4.64
N ILE A 35 4.80 -1.05 -4.97
CA ILE A 35 6.25 -0.90 -4.77
C ILE A 35 6.88 0.27 -5.55
N TYR A 36 6.26 0.72 -6.65
CA TYR A 36 6.83 1.74 -7.53
C TYR A 36 6.38 3.16 -7.18
N LYS A 37 5.17 3.32 -6.64
CA LYS A 37 4.53 4.62 -6.38
C LYS A 37 4.19 4.84 -4.90
N GLY A 38 4.38 3.83 -4.06
CA GLY A 38 3.96 3.86 -2.67
C GLY A 38 2.44 3.90 -2.56
N TRP A 39 1.95 4.69 -1.59
CA TRP A 39 0.52 4.82 -1.29
C TRP A 39 -0.16 5.87 -2.18
N ILE A 40 -1.28 5.48 -2.78
CA ILE A 40 -2.13 6.33 -3.62
C ILE A 40 -3.57 6.18 -3.15
N CYS A 41 -4.33 7.28 -3.15
CA CYS A 41 -5.77 7.23 -2.91
C CYS A 41 -6.51 8.06 -3.97
N ASP A 42 -7.64 7.56 -4.46
CA ASP A 42 -8.48 8.26 -5.45
C ASP A 42 -9.39 9.35 -4.82
N CYS A 43 -9.30 9.59 -3.51
CA CYS A 43 -10.11 10.63 -2.88
C CYS A 43 -9.69 12.03 -3.37
N PRO A 44 -10.64 12.99 -3.48
CA PRO A 44 -10.35 14.35 -3.95
C PRO A 44 -9.22 15.03 -3.18
N HIS A 45 -9.11 14.77 -1.87
CA HIS A 45 -8.08 15.37 -1.03
C HIS A 45 -6.66 14.95 -1.46
N HIS A 46 -6.48 13.69 -1.83
CA HIS A 46 -5.20 13.19 -2.34
C HIS A 46 -4.99 13.61 -3.80
N LEU A 47 -5.99 13.51 -4.67
CA LEU A 47 -5.87 13.87 -6.09
C LEU A 47 -5.50 15.34 -6.31
N PHE A 48 -6.12 16.28 -5.59
CA PHE A 48 -5.89 17.71 -5.84
C PHE A 48 -4.72 18.30 -5.06
N ARG A 49 -4.37 17.73 -3.90
CA ARG A 49 -3.31 18.28 -3.04
C ARG A 49 -2.05 17.42 -2.99
N HIS A 50 -2.08 16.24 -3.60
CA HIS A 50 -1.07 15.18 -3.43
C HIS A 50 -0.72 14.94 -1.95
N ALA A 51 -1.71 15.16 -1.08
CA ALA A 51 -1.54 15.13 0.36
C ALA A 51 -1.85 13.74 0.90
N TYR A 52 -1.16 13.36 1.97
CA TYR A 52 -1.43 12.13 2.68
C TYR A 52 -2.80 12.20 3.36
N CYS A 53 -3.78 11.43 2.88
CA CYS A 53 -5.17 11.53 3.33
C CYS A 53 -5.48 10.52 4.46
N LYS A 54 -6.60 10.75 5.16
CA LYS A 54 -7.08 9.88 6.25
C LYS A 54 -7.34 8.43 5.83
N HIS A 55 -7.69 8.19 4.57
CA HIS A 55 -7.88 6.85 4.02
C HIS A 55 -6.57 6.07 3.98
N ILE A 56 -5.49 6.69 3.48
CA ILE A 56 -4.17 6.06 3.47
C ILE A 56 -3.68 5.79 4.90
N ALA A 57 -3.92 6.72 5.83
CA ALA A 57 -3.61 6.51 7.25
C ALA A 57 -4.33 5.27 7.82
N ALA A 58 -5.62 5.10 7.52
CA ALA A 58 -6.40 3.95 7.94
C ALA A 58 -5.89 2.64 7.34
N CYS A 59 -5.58 2.60 6.03
CA CYS A 59 -5.04 1.41 5.37
C CYS A 59 -3.66 1.01 5.91
N LYS A 60 -2.75 1.96 6.17
CA LYS A 60 -1.46 1.67 6.82
C LYS A 60 -1.65 1.04 8.20
N LYS A 61 -2.57 1.58 9.00
CA LYS A 61 -2.88 1.02 10.31
C LYS A 61 -3.42 -0.40 10.17
N TYR A 62 -4.35 -0.63 9.24
CA TYR A 62 -4.90 -1.96 8.95
C TYR A 62 -3.80 -2.97 8.58
N VAL A 63 -2.88 -2.59 7.69
CA VAL A 63 -1.72 -3.40 7.29
C VAL A 63 -0.89 -3.81 8.49
N LEU A 64 -0.58 -2.87 9.39
CA LEU A 64 0.21 -3.14 10.60
C LEU A 64 -0.52 -4.08 11.57
N GLU A 65 -1.82 -3.87 11.79
CA GLU A 65 -2.64 -4.66 12.71
C GLU A 65 -2.88 -6.09 12.21
N HIS A 66 -2.94 -6.29 10.89
CA HIS A 66 -3.21 -7.59 10.27
C HIS A 66 -1.94 -8.28 9.75
N GLY A 67 -0.77 -7.71 9.98
CA GLY A 67 0.51 -8.28 9.54
C GLY A 67 0.64 -8.43 8.02
N LEU A 68 -0.01 -7.57 7.25
CA LEU A 68 0.11 -7.59 5.79
C LEU A 68 1.52 -7.16 5.38
N LEU A 69 2.20 -8.00 4.62
CA LEU A 69 3.53 -7.69 4.12
C LEU A 69 3.40 -6.77 2.91
N LEU A 70 3.73 -5.49 3.10
CA LEU A 70 4.11 -4.63 1.99
C LEU A 70 5.42 -5.19 1.44
N HIS A 71 5.46 -5.47 0.14
CA HIS A 71 6.54 -6.13 -0.62
C HIS A 71 7.91 -5.40 -0.61
N ASP A 72 8.30 -4.72 0.47
CA ASP A 72 9.56 -3.98 0.64
C ASP A 72 10.78 -4.88 0.91
N LYS A 73 10.71 -6.19 0.66
CA LYS A 73 11.85 -7.12 0.90
C LYS A 73 12.15 -8.12 -0.23
N LEU A 74 11.64 -7.94 -1.44
CA LEU A 74 11.85 -8.90 -2.53
C LEU A 74 12.66 -8.40 -3.73
N TRP A 75 13.49 -7.37 -3.56
CA TRP A 75 14.40 -6.88 -4.62
C TRP A 75 15.82 -6.54 -4.11
N PHE A 76 16.33 -7.30 -3.14
CA PHE A 76 17.78 -7.48 -2.94
C PHE A 76 18.21 -8.92 -3.26
N ASP A 77 17.54 -9.57 -4.21
CA ASP A 77 18.19 -10.58 -5.04
C ASP A 77 18.63 -9.86 -6.32
N ASP A 78 19.73 -9.13 -6.18
CA ASP A 78 20.53 -8.67 -7.31
C ASP A 78 20.92 -9.91 -8.13
N PRO A 79 20.58 -10.03 -9.42
CA PRO A 79 20.98 -11.19 -10.22
C PRO A 79 22.50 -11.26 -10.49
N LYS A 80 23.35 -10.46 -9.82
CA LYS A 80 24.81 -10.55 -9.90
C LYS A 80 25.44 -11.43 -8.82
N SER A 81 24.94 -12.64 -8.63
CA SER A 81 25.80 -13.73 -8.16
C SER A 81 26.36 -14.54 -9.32
N ASP A 82 26.81 -13.86 -10.37
CA ASP A 82 27.88 -14.38 -11.22
C ASP A 82 29.21 -14.12 -10.51
N ILE A 83 29.60 -14.98 -9.57
CA ILE A 83 31.01 -15.18 -9.21
C ILE A 83 31.32 -16.68 -9.28
N VAL A 84 31.74 -17.07 -10.49
CA VAL A 84 32.90 -17.93 -10.81
C VAL A 84 32.95 -19.32 -10.16
N MET A 85 32.67 -20.34 -10.98
CA MET A 85 33.34 -21.64 -10.94
C MET A 85 34.87 -21.46 -10.92
N ASN A 86 35.55 -21.98 -9.89
CA ASN A 86 36.94 -22.47 -9.82
C ASN A 86 37.18 -22.74 -8.33
N GLY A 87 37.51 -23.93 -7.84
CA GLY A 87 38.46 -24.91 -8.34
C GLY A 87 39.38 -25.21 -7.16
N GLU A 88 39.30 -26.44 -6.65
CA GLU A 88 40.30 -27.28 -5.93
C GLU A 88 39.60 -28.30 -5.03
#